data_AF-A0A1Y2BKF8-F1
#
_entry.id   AF-A0A1Y2BKF8-F1
#
_cell.length_a   1.000
_cell.length_b   1.000
_cell.length_c   1.000
_cell.angle_alpha   90.00
_cell.angle_beta   90.00
_cell.angle_gamma   90.00
#
_symmetry.space_group_name_H-M   'P 1'
#
loop_
_entity.id
_entity.type
_entity.pdbx_description
1 polymer ?
#
loop_
_entity_poly.entity_id
_entity_poly.type
_entity_poly.pdbx_seq_one_letter_code
_entity_poly.pdbx_strand_id
1 'polypeptide(L)'
;MDPSLLPSHIQLSILQHLGATANRIPPRKSGQVEEQETDIDPSSNVINLESLPLSGFIVKDSFFSSALTTQIDALLSQSDRSVLGLRPAKVGTGALKRRDEHVRGDEIAFVDAAFSDGSVGAGNVTLENVVKLVAKALQPVINQINNAFGLTGDAKLRSNNSMQVARYSDGTFYKKHRDSSPMMPGRLITVIAYFALEWVDGKGGELRLHLPNSHKDAPFIDVKPIFNRLLIFKSHYEHEVLPTFCDRFAFTMWLYSDNPHTIETICKEPPITVPKSITLKEDSSSTIFISIASYRDPDTHPTVLNILSTAKYPSRLTIAILYQDHSEYDKDLHSQYPLPTSSPATILTSTIPSTEATGPYAARLKIVQTLFPKTSCTHYLQLDSHMRFAQNWDTLLLSRLSQAPSENPIISFYPPPFTSETLTPEFSPPGEIHGPVMMRFTHMDQDGISRISGHIEASPPSLKHAFIASGFLFARVDVVPVLYGLKGAQPRDAGLDGLFFGEEVLCSVRAYTAGWDCFSVVEGVVWHRWGREYRKTFWENFGGVEGGKEDVAESGALEERRSRAQSVVRFVCLGEGGEAEFDGWRRGEAGGCSLVRSIEGFWEWTGIKAASVEKGVGENVDEVKGSLDDLD
;
A
#
# COMPACT_ATOMS: atom_id res chain seq x y z
N MET A 1 5.96 -20.97 44.37
CA MET A 1 5.33 -22.30 44.55
C MET A 1 4.71 -22.68 43.22
N ASP A 2 4.94 -23.91 42.77
CA ASP A 2 4.27 -24.44 41.58
C ASP A 2 2.76 -24.57 41.85
N PRO A 3 1.90 -23.86 41.10
CA PRO A 3 0.45 -23.87 41.32
C PRO A 3 -0.17 -25.27 41.17
N SER A 4 0.49 -26.17 40.43
CA SER A 4 0.05 -27.55 40.22
C SER A 4 0.07 -28.40 41.50
N LEU A 5 0.84 -27.96 42.52
CA LEU A 5 0.96 -28.64 43.82
C LEU A 5 -0.09 -28.20 44.84
N LEU A 6 -0.94 -27.23 44.52
CA LEU A 6 -2.03 -26.79 45.40
C LEU A 6 -3.27 -27.71 45.26
N PRO A 7 -4.04 -27.91 46.34
CA PRO A 7 -5.28 -28.68 46.28
C PRO A 7 -6.26 -28.13 45.23
N SER A 8 -6.96 -29.02 44.52
CA SER A 8 -7.82 -28.69 43.36
C SER A 8 -8.87 -27.61 43.64
N HIS A 9 -9.38 -27.53 44.88
CA HIS A 9 -10.35 -26.51 45.28
C HIS A 9 -9.74 -25.09 45.39
N ILE A 10 -8.44 -24.99 45.71
CA ILE A 10 -7.71 -23.71 45.72
C ILE A 10 -7.34 -23.29 44.29
N GLN A 11 -6.93 -24.24 43.43
CA GLN A 11 -6.73 -23.98 42.00
C GLN A 11 -8.01 -23.48 41.32
N LEU A 12 -9.16 -24.08 41.66
CA LEU A 12 -10.49 -23.64 41.20
C LEU A 12 -10.87 -22.24 41.72
N SER A 13 -10.54 -21.92 42.99
CA SER A 13 -10.80 -20.59 43.54
C SER A 13 -9.94 -19.50 42.88
N ILE A 14 -8.72 -19.83 42.46
CA ILE A 14 -7.83 -18.91 41.73
C ILE A 14 -8.35 -18.67 40.30
N LEU A 15 -8.79 -19.73 39.61
CA LEU A 15 -9.40 -19.61 38.27
C LEU A 15 -10.73 -18.85 38.30
N GLN A 16 -11.52 -19.00 39.36
CA GLN A 16 -12.76 -18.24 39.56
C GLN A 16 -12.50 -16.76 39.88
N HIS A 17 -11.36 -16.42 40.50
CA HIS A 17 -10.98 -15.03 40.75
C HIS A 17 -10.42 -14.33 39.49
N LEU A 18 -9.78 -15.08 38.60
CA LEU A 18 -9.23 -14.57 37.33
C LEU A 18 -10.26 -14.49 36.19
N GLY A 19 -11.42 -15.16 36.33
CA GLY A 19 -12.47 -15.22 35.30
C GLY A 19 -13.57 -14.15 35.39
N ALA A 20 -13.41 -13.10 36.21
CA ALA A 20 -14.47 -12.15 36.52
C ALA A 20 -14.19 -10.71 36.04
N THR A 21 -14.02 -10.50 34.73
CA THR A 21 -14.52 -9.30 34.01
C THR A 21 -14.46 -9.52 32.50
N ALA A 22 -15.47 -10.20 31.95
CA ALA A 22 -15.86 -10.06 30.54
C ALA A 22 -17.39 -10.06 30.46
N ASN A 23 -17.95 -8.96 29.95
CA ASN A 23 -19.37 -8.65 29.98
C ASN A 23 -20.22 -9.64 29.16
N ARG A 24 -21.37 -10.00 29.75
CA ARG A 24 -22.39 -10.94 29.24
C ARG A 24 -23.28 -10.32 28.17
N ILE A 25 -23.62 -11.11 27.14
CA ILE A 25 -24.83 -10.99 26.30
C ILE A 25 -25.92 -11.91 26.90
N PRO A 26 -27.21 -11.54 26.95
CA PRO A 26 -28.25 -12.31 27.65
C PRO A 26 -28.84 -13.47 26.80
N PRO A 27 -29.49 -14.47 27.42
CA PRO A 27 -29.86 -15.73 26.76
C PRO A 27 -31.18 -15.65 25.98
N ARG A 28 -31.24 -16.36 24.84
CA ARG A 28 -32.43 -16.59 24.02
C ARG A 28 -33.37 -17.59 24.70
N LYS A 29 -34.68 -17.28 24.72
CA LYS A 29 -35.76 -18.22 25.05
C LYS A 29 -36.02 -19.17 23.89
N SER A 30 -36.29 -20.42 24.24
CA SER A 30 -36.74 -21.53 23.38
C SER A 30 -38.10 -21.26 22.75
N GLY A 31 -38.19 -21.41 21.43
CA GLY A 31 -39.43 -21.49 20.66
C GLY A 31 -39.14 -22.15 19.32
N GLN A 32 -39.74 -23.30 19.07
CA GLN A 32 -39.65 -24.07 17.83
C GLN A 32 -40.30 -23.30 16.68
N VAL A 33 -39.56 -23.15 15.57
CA VAL A 33 -40.11 -23.01 14.21
C VAL A 33 -39.12 -23.74 13.28
N GLU A 34 -39.64 -24.70 12.52
CA GLU A 34 -38.92 -25.34 11.41
C GLU A 34 -38.62 -24.30 10.33
N GLU A 35 -37.34 -23.98 10.10
CA GLU A 35 -36.89 -23.28 8.90
C GLU A 35 -35.78 -24.10 8.24
N GLN A 36 -35.95 -24.38 6.95
CA GLN A 36 -34.95 -25.03 6.10
C GLN A 36 -33.66 -24.19 6.11
N GLU A 37 -32.59 -24.73 6.70
CA GLU A 37 -31.26 -24.14 6.60
C GLU A 37 -30.84 -24.11 5.12
N THR A 38 -30.79 -22.90 4.57
CA THR A 38 -30.13 -22.64 3.29
C THR A 38 -28.64 -22.46 3.58
N ASP A 39 -27.82 -23.25 2.89
CA ASP A 39 -26.36 -23.39 3.04
C ASP A 39 -25.54 -22.13 2.67
N ILE A 40 -26.11 -20.92 2.74
CA ILE A 40 -25.47 -19.69 2.26
C ILE A 40 -25.81 -18.52 3.18
N ASP A 41 -24.81 -18.03 3.92
CA ASP A 41 -24.82 -16.69 4.50
C ASP A 41 -24.85 -15.65 3.35
N PRO A 42 -25.90 -14.82 3.22
CA PRO A 42 -26.04 -13.89 2.10
C PRO A 42 -25.06 -12.69 2.16
N SER A 43 -24.35 -12.49 3.28
CA SER A 43 -23.53 -11.29 3.51
C SER A 43 -22.05 -11.43 3.13
N SER A 44 -21.58 -12.64 2.80
CA SER A 44 -20.14 -12.94 2.60
C SER A 44 -19.67 -13.07 1.14
N ASN A 45 -20.55 -12.98 0.13
CA ASN A 45 -20.22 -13.26 -1.28
C ASN A 45 -20.19 -12.06 -2.25
N VAL A 46 -20.17 -10.81 -1.75
CA VAL A 46 -20.04 -9.65 -2.64
C VAL A 46 -18.57 -9.38 -2.93
N ILE A 47 -18.08 -9.90 -4.05
CA ILE A 47 -16.84 -9.41 -4.67
C ILE A 47 -17.23 -8.26 -5.60
N ASN A 48 -16.65 -7.08 -5.40
CA ASN A 48 -16.78 -6.01 -6.39
C ASN A 48 -15.93 -6.38 -7.62
N LEU A 49 -16.57 -7.00 -8.61
CA LEU A 49 -15.92 -7.40 -9.87
C LEU A 49 -16.05 -6.35 -10.98
N GLU A 50 -16.73 -5.21 -10.72
CA GLU A 50 -16.91 -4.14 -11.70
C GLU A 50 -15.58 -3.53 -12.17
N SER A 51 -14.54 -3.62 -11.33
CA SER A 51 -13.20 -3.13 -11.65
C SER A 51 -12.35 -4.13 -12.44
N LEU A 52 -12.76 -5.40 -12.59
CA LEU A 52 -11.98 -6.42 -13.32
C LEU A 52 -11.67 -6.06 -14.80
N PRO A 53 -12.58 -5.44 -15.58
CA PRO A 53 -12.28 -5.00 -16.93
C PRO A 53 -11.13 -3.98 -17.00
N LEU A 54 -11.02 -3.11 -15.98
CA LEU A 54 -10.04 -2.03 -15.90
C LEU A 54 -8.73 -2.51 -15.26
N SER A 55 -8.81 -3.07 -14.05
CA SER A 55 -7.65 -3.53 -13.26
C SER A 55 -6.96 -4.75 -13.88
N GLY A 56 -7.68 -5.57 -14.64
CA GLY A 56 -7.18 -6.81 -15.24
C GLY A 56 -7.04 -7.98 -14.27
N PHE A 57 -7.14 -7.75 -12.96
CA PHE A 57 -7.11 -8.78 -11.92
C PHE A 57 -7.87 -8.36 -10.64
N ILE A 58 -8.30 -9.34 -9.84
CA ILE A 58 -8.96 -9.15 -8.54
C ILE A 58 -8.39 -10.17 -7.55
N VAL A 59 -8.14 -9.72 -6.32
CA VAL A 59 -7.75 -10.58 -5.18
C VAL A 59 -8.80 -10.45 -4.08
N LYS A 60 -9.26 -11.56 -3.53
CA LYS A 60 -10.22 -11.61 -2.42
C LYS A 60 -9.78 -12.61 -1.37
N ASP A 61 -9.61 -12.13 -0.15
CA ASP A 61 -9.28 -12.96 1.01
C ASP A 61 -10.54 -13.47 1.70
N SER A 62 -10.38 -14.61 2.40
CA SER A 62 -11.44 -15.24 3.18
C SER A 62 -12.73 -15.46 2.38
N PHE A 63 -12.60 -16.02 1.17
CA PHE A 63 -13.71 -16.10 0.22
C PHE A 63 -14.72 -17.22 0.53
N PHE A 64 -14.23 -18.43 0.79
CA PHE A 64 -15.07 -19.60 1.02
C PHE A 64 -15.52 -19.67 2.49
N SER A 65 -16.69 -20.27 2.73
CA SER A 65 -17.26 -20.45 4.07
C SER A 65 -16.38 -21.32 4.98
N SER A 66 -16.55 -21.15 6.29
CA SER A 66 -15.87 -21.98 7.30
C SER A 66 -16.14 -23.48 7.10
N ALA A 67 -17.38 -23.85 6.74
CA ALA A 67 -17.75 -25.23 6.48
C ALA A 67 -17.00 -25.84 5.29
N LEU A 68 -16.87 -25.10 4.18
CA LEU A 68 -16.14 -25.57 2.99
C LEU A 68 -14.63 -25.59 3.24
N THR A 69 -14.09 -24.55 3.86
CA THR A 69 -12.65 -24.48 4.18
C THR A 69 -12.21 -25.57 5.15
N THR A 70 -13.05 -25.95 6.11
CA THR A 70 -12.78 -27.09 7.01
C THR A 70 -12.67 -28.42 6.24
N GLN A 71 -13.53 -28.64 5.25
CA GLN A 71 -13.45 -29.84 4.39
C GLN A 71 -12.19 -29.81 3.51
N ILE A 72 -11.83 -28.65 2.99
CA ILE A 72 -10.61 -28.47 2.18
C ILE A 72 -9.37 -28.73 3.03
N ASP A 73 -9.29 -28.16 4.23
CA ASP A 73 -8.18 -28.40 5.16
C ASP A 73 -8.10 -29.89 5.52
N ALA A 74 -9.22 -30.52 5.91
CA ALA A 74 -9.24 -31.95 6.24
C ALA A 74 -8.77 -32.85 5.07
N LEU A 75 -9.01 -32.45 3.82
CA LEU A 75 -8.49 -33.13 2.63
C LEU A 75 -6.99 -32.88 2.44
N LEU A 76 -6.57 -31.61 2.49
CA LEU A 76 -5.22 -31.15 2.20
C LEU A 76 -4.24 -31.34 3.37
N SER A 77 -4.71 -31.76 4.53
CA SER A 77 -3.89 -32.13 5.70
C SER A 77 -3.61 -33.64 5.78
N GLN A 78 -4.19 -34.46 4.90
CA GLN A 78 -3.96 -35.92 4.93
C GLN A 78 -2.50 -36.27 4.58
N SER A 79 -1.86 -37.08 5.42
CA SER A 79 -0.46 -37.48 5.25
C SER A 79 -0.23 -38.33 4.00
N ASP A 80 -1.20 -39.19 3.64
CA ASP A 80 -1.17 -39.93 2.38
C ASP A 80 -1.67 -39.04 1.24
N ARG A 81 -0.72 -38.48 0.49
CA ARG A 81 -1.00 -37.57 -0.63
C ARG A 81 -1.51 -38.29 -1.89
N SER A 82 -1.43 -39.63 -1.94
CA SER A 82 -1.89 -40.41 -3.09
C SER A 82 -3.40 -40.31 -3.31
N VAL A 83 -4.15 -40.01 -2.23
CA VAL A 83 -5.61 -39.77 -2.24
C VAL A 83 -6.03 -38.59 -3.15
N LEU A 84 -5.11 -37.66 -3.43
CA LEU A 84 -5.35 -36.53 -4.32
C LEU A 84 -5.19 -36.91 -5.80
N GLY A 85 -4.59 -38.06 -6.12
CA GLY A 85 -4.40 -38.52 -7.49
C GLY A 85 -3.56 -37.58 -8.38
N LEU A 86 -2.74 -36.71 -7.76
CA LEU A 86 -1.89 -35.75 -8.47
C LEU A 86 -0.79 -36.47 -9.26
N ARG A 87 -0.41 -35.90 -10.41
CA ARG A 87 0.64 -36.42 -11.28
C ARG A 87 1.56 -35.30 -11.73
N PRO A 88 2.86 -35.55 -11.94
CA PRO A 88 3.78 -34.52 -12.44
C PRO A 88 3.24 -33.82 -13.69
N ALA A 89 3.22 -32.49 -13.67
CA ALA A 89 2.72 -31.69 -14.77
C ALA A 89 3.56 -31.89 -16.04
N LYS A 90 2.91 -31.67 -17.19
CA LYS A 90 3.55 -31.74 -18.51
C LYS A 90 3.38 -30.42 -19.24
N VAL A 91 4.38 -30.05 -20.03
CA VAL A 91 4.36 -28.90 -20.94
C VAL A 91 4.09 -29.36 -22.37
N GLY A 92 3.46 -28.52 -23.19
CA GLY A 92 3.08 -28.83 -24.58
C GLY A 92 1.67 -29.39 -24.75
N THR A 93 1.21 -29.51 -26.00
CA THR A 93 -0.13 -29.97 -26.35
C THR A 93 -0.08 -31.28 -27.14
N GLY A 94 -1.16 -32.08 -27.03
CA GLY A 94 -1.29 -33.35 -27.77
C GLY A 94 -0.09 -34.30 -27.59
N ALA A 95 0.47 -34.75 -28.71
CA ALA A 95 1.61 -35.67 -28.76
C ALA A 95 2.95 -35.05 -28.32
N LEU A 96 3.04 -33.71 -28.18
CA LEU A 96 4.26 -33.00 -27.76
C LEU A 96 4.35 -32.81 -26.24
N LYS A 97 3.41 -33.40 -25.48
CA LYS A 97 3.40 -33.34 -24.01
C LYS A 97 4.64 -34.03 -23.43
N ARG A 98 5.51 -33.26 -22.79
CA ARG A 98 6.70 -33.77 -22.09
C ARG A 98 6.75 -33.25 -20.66
N ARG A 99 7.42 -33.98 -19.78
CA ARG A 99 7.81 -33.49 -18.45
C ARG A 99 9.04 -32.60 -18.62
N ASP A 100 8.99 -31.39 -18.07
CA ASP A 100 10.09 -30.41 -18.15
C ASP A 100 10.14 -29.61 -16.85
N GLU A 101 10.90 -30.13 -15.89
CA GLU A 101 11.01 -29.56 -14.53
C GLU A 101 11.73 -28.22 -14.51
N HIS A 102 12.49 -27.90 -15.56
CA HIS A 102 13.08 -26.58 -15.74
C HIS A 102 12.04 -25.53 -16.11
N VAL A 103 10.81 -25.91 -16.45
CA VAL A 103 9.71 -24.99 -16.78
C VAL A 103 8.69 -24.95 -15.65
N ARG A 104 8.24 -26.12 -15.17
CA ARG A 104 7.30 -26.23 -14.06
C ARG A 104 7.54 -27.50 -13.25
N GLY A 105 7.48 -27.38 -11.93
CA GLY A 105 7.75 -28.47 -10.99
C GLY A 105 6.52 -29.03 -10.26
N ASP A 106 5.31 -28.59 -10.61
CA ASP A 106 4.09 -28.95 -9.89
C ASP A 106 3.51 -30.31 -10.27
N GLU A 107 2.71 -30.85 -9.35
CA GLU A 107 1.85 -32.02 -9.58
C GLU A 107 0.40 -31.57 -9.76
N ILE A 108 -0.31 -32.12 -10.75
CA ILE A 108 -1.67 -31.71 -11.10
C ILE A 108 -2.65 -32.87 -11.20
N ALA A 109 -3.92 -32.59 -10.93
CA ALA A 109 -5.07 -33.41 -11.31
C ALA A 109 -6.13 -32.54 -11.98
N PHE A 110 -6.69 -33.01 -13.09
CA PHE A 110 -7.91 -32.44 -13.66
C PHE A 110 -9.10 -33.20 -13.11
N VAL A 111 -10.01 -32.48 -12.46
CA VAL A 111 -11.18 -33.06 -11.79
C VAL A 111 -12.43 -32.52 -12.47
N ASP A 112 -13.40 -33.42 -12.71
CA ASP A 112 -14.73 -33.04 -13.19
C ASP A 112 -15.48 -32.34 -12.06
N ALA A 113 -15.95 -31.14 -12.35
CA ALA A 113 -16.65 -30.23 -11.45
C ALA A 113 -18.15 -30.14 -11.79
N ALA A 114 -18.66 -30.97 -12.70
CA ALA A 114 -20.07 -31.01 -13.04
C ALA A 114 -20.94 -31.43 -11.86
N PHE A 115 -22.09 -30.76 -11.72
CA PHE A 115 -23.13 -31.13 -10.76
C PHE A 115 -24.01 -32.23 -11.35
N SER A 116 -24.08 -33.37 -10.68
CA SER A 116 -25.20 -34.30 -10.83
C SER A 116 -26.25 -33.96 -9.77
N ASP A 117 -27.55 -34.03 -10.09
CA ASP A 117 -28.68 -33.82 -9.16
C ASP A 117 -28.70 -34.75 -7.92
N GLY A 118 -27.71 -35.64 -7.78
CA GLY A 118 -27.49 -36.41 -6.56
C GLY A 118 -26.97 -35.53 -5.43
N SER A 119 -27.62 -35.60 -4.28
CA SER A 119 -27.13 -35.05 -3.01
C SER A 119 -25.69 -35.50 -2.75
N VAL A 120 -24.78 -34.54 -2.59
CA VAL A 120 -23.41 -34.80 -2.13
C VAL A 120 -23.50 -35.34 -0.70
N GLY A 121 -23.50 -36.67 -0.55
CA GLY A 121 -23.61 -37.33 0.74
C GLY A 121 -22.41 -37.03 1.62
N ALA A 122 -22.66 -36.67 2.88
CA ALA A 122 -21.69 -36.26 3.91
C ALA A 122 -20.79 -37.41 4.43
N GLY A 123 -20.45 -38.40 3.60
CA GLY A 123 -19.81 -39.64 4.04
C GLY A 123 -18.28 -39.70 3.89
N ASN A 124 -17.68 -39.06 2.88
CA ASN A 124 -16.23 -39.07 2.68
C ASN A 124 -15.77 -37.77 2.00
N VAL A 125 -14.79 -37.08 2.60
CA VAL A 125 -14.12 -35.91 2.03
C VAL A 125 -13.15 -36.38 0.94
N THR A 126 -13.60 -36.36 -0.32
CA THR A 126 -12.80 -36.70 -1.49
C THR A 126 -12.43 -35.44 -2.27
N LEU A 127 -11.35 -35.51 -3.06
CA LEU A 127 -10.97 -34.40 -3.95
C LEU A 127 -12.10 -34.00 -4.91
N GLU A 128 -12.81 -34.99 -5.45
CA GLU A 128 -13.95 -34.75 -6.36
C GLU A 128 -15.08 -33.97 -5.67
N ASN A 129 -15.48 -34.37 -4.46
CA ASN A 129 -16.54 -33.68 -3.71
C ASN A 129 -16.13 -32.25 -3.37
N VAL A 130 -14.89 -32.05 -2.91
CA VAL A 130 -14.36 -30.72 -2.59
C VAL A 130 -14.32 -29.82 -3.84
N VAL A 131 -13.83 -30.33 -4.97
CA VAL A 131 -13.80 -29.56 -6.23
C VAL A 131 -15.21 -29.17 -6.68
N LYS A 132 -16.20 -30.07 -6.58
CA LYS A 132 -17.60 -29.74 -6.89
C LYS A 132 -18.15 -28.64 -5.99
N LEU A 133 -17.86 -28.68 -4.69
CA LEU A 133 -18.28 -27.63 -3.75
C LEU A 133 -17.61 -26.29 -4.05
N VAL A 134 -16.31 -26.27 -4.34
CA VAL A 134 -15.58 -25.07 -4.77
C VAL A 134 -16.17 -24.51 -6.06
N ALA A 135 -16.40 -25.36 -7.07
CA ALA A 135 -17.02 -24.93 -8.32
C ALA A 135 -18.44 -24.37 -8.12
N LYS A 136 -19.19 -24.88 -7.13
CA LYS A 136 -20.53 -24.38 -6.78
C LYS A 136 -20.44 -22.98 -6.21
N ALA A 137 -19.52 -22.77 -5.28
CA ALA A 137 -19.26 -21.47 -4.68
C ALA A 137 -18.76 -20.43 -5.70
N LEU A 138 -18.14 -20.86 -6.80
CA LEU A 138 -17.69 -19.97 -7.87
C LEU A 138 -18.76 -19.66 -8.93
N GLN A 139 -19.93 -20.31 -8.93
CA GLN A 139 -21.00 -20.00 -9.90
C GLN A 139 -21.48 -18.54 -9.84
N PRO A 140 -21.75 -17.95 -8.66
CA PRO A 140 -22.11 -16.53 -8.56
C PRO A 140 -20.99 -15.61 -9.08
N VAL A 141 -19.73 -15.98 -8.86
CA VAL A 141 -18.55 -15.24 -9.35
C VAL A 141 -18.53 -15.20 -10.88
N ILE A 142 -18.79 -16.33 -11.56
CA ILE A 142 -18.87 -16.38 -13.03
C ILE A 142 -19.97 -15.44 -13.55
N ASN A 143 -21.13 -15.42 -12.89
CA ASN A 143 -22.22 -14.52 -13.26
C ASN A 143 -21.84 -13.05 -13.08
N GLN A 144 -21.17 -12.71 -11.98
CA GLN A 144 -20.68 -11.35 -11.74
C GLN A 144 -19.57 -10.94 -12.72
N ILE A 145 -18.65 -11.84 -13.11
CA ILE A 145 -17.66 -11.59 -14.16
C ILE A 145 -18.38 -11.28 -15.49
N ASN A 146 -19.36 -12.09 -15.86
CA ASN A 146 -20.15 -11.83 -17.07
C ASN A 146 -20.82 -10.45 -17.02
N ASN A 147 -21.42 -10.09 -15.88
CA ASN A 147 -22.03 -8.77 -15.70
C ASN A 147 -21.00 -7.63 -15.80
N ALA A 148 -19.82 -7.78 -15.18
CA ALA A 148 -18.76 -6.77 -15.21
C ALA A 148 -18.27 -6.45 -16.63
N PHE A 149 -18.21 -7.47 -17.50
CA PHE A 149 -17.87 -7.30 -18.92
C PHE A 149 -19.09 -7.04 -19.82
N GLY A 150 -20.30 -6.88 -19.27
CA GLY A 150 -21.53 -6.68 -20.05
C GLY A 150 -21.92 -7.85 -20.95
N LEU A 151 -21.47 -9.06 -20.63
CA LEU A 151 -21.64 -10.26 -21.46
C LEU A 151 -22.99 -10.93 -21.20
N THR A 152 -23.78 -11.10 -22.27
CA THR A 152 -25.11 -11.71 -22.22
C THR A 152 -25.28 -12.76 -23.32
N GLY A 153 -26.29 -13.62 -23.20
CA GLY A 153 -26.58 -14.64 -24.21
C GLY A 153 -25.40 -15.57 -24.52
N ASP A 154 -25.10 -15.72 -25.80
CA ASP A 154 -24.00 -16.50 -26.37
C ASP A 154 -22.61 -15.87 -26.14
N ALA A 155 -22.56 -14.59 -25.74
CA ALA A 155 -21.32 -13.91 -25.39
C ALA A 155 -20.81 -14.24 -23.97
N LYS A 156 -21.61 -14.95 -23.16
CA LYS A 156 -21.22 -15.32 -21.78
C LYS A 156 -20.01 -16.23 -21.76
N LEU A 157 -19.12 -15.94 -20.81
CA LEU A 157 -18.07 -16.84 -20.39
C LEU A 157 -18.64 -18.13 -19.81
N ARG A 158 -18.05 -19.26 -20.19
CA ARG A 158 -18.39 -20.61 -19.73
C ARG A 158 -17.17 -21.30 -19.15
N SER A 159 -17.34 -22.10 -18.09
CA SER A 159 -16.34 -23.09 -17.70
C SER A 159 -16.61 -24.39 -18.45
N ASN A 160 -15.60 -25.25 -18.59
CA ASN A 160 -15.76 -26.59 -19.17
C ASN A 160 -16.14 -27.63 -18.09
N ASN A 161 -16.69 -27.17 -16.96
CA ASN A 161 -16.97 -28.00 -15.78
C ASN A 161 -15.77 -28.84 -15.34
N SER A 162 -14.54 -28.35 -15.49
CA SER A 162 -13.35 -29.01 -14.96
C SER A 162 -12.46 -28.00 -14.27
N MET A 163 -11.84 -28.42 -13.17
CA MET A 163 -10.83 -27.64 -12.45
C MET A 163 -9.51 -28.40 -12.43
N GLN A 164 -8.41 -27.65 -12.54
CA GLN A 164 -7.08 -28.19 -12.28
C GLN A 164 -6.75 -27.94 -10.80
N VAL A 165 -6.43 -29.00 -10.08
CA VAL A 165 -5.83 -28.91 -8.75
C VAL A 165 -4.34 -29.08 -8.93
N ALA A 166 -3.55 -28.12 -8.44
CA ALA A 166 -2.10 -28.12 -8.52
C ALA A 166 -1.48 -28.09 -7.12
N ARG A 167 -0.39 -28.81 -6.94
CA ARG A 167 0.47 -28.77 -5.75
C ARG A 167 1.89 -28.42 -6.17
N TYR A 168 2.42 -27.38 -5.53
CA TYR A 168 3.84 -27.04 -5.56
C TYR A 168 4.45 -27.48 -4.22
N SER A 169 5.50 -28.28 -4.27
CA SER A 169 6.30 -28.67 -3.11
C SER A 169 7.58 -27.84 -3.02
N ASP A 170 8.37 -28.06 -1.97
CA ASP A 170 9.62 -27.35 -1.71
C ASP A 170 10.54 -27.28 -2.95
N GLY A 171 11.03 -26.08 -3.26
CA GLY A 171 11.88 -25.74 -4.39
C GLY A 171 11.18 -25.67 -5.75
N THR A 172 9.91 -26.05 -5.86
CA THR A 172 9.19 -26.06 -7.14
C THR A 172 8.66 -24.66 -7.52
N PHE A 173 8.54 -24.42 -8.82
CA PHE A 173 8.15 -23.13 -9.41
C PHE A 173 7.42 -23.36 -10.74
N TYR A 174 6.93 -22.28 -11.36
CA TYR A 174 6.48 -22.28 -12.76
C TYR A 174 6.94 -20.99 -13.45
N LYS A 175 7.80 -21.13 -14.46
CA LYS A 175 8.30 -20.00 -15.26
C LYS A 175 7.19 -19.15 -15.87
N LYS A 176 7.57 -17.91 -16.17
CA LYS A 176 6.75 -16.91 -16.85
C LYS A 176 6.07 -17.47 -18.11
N HIS A 177 4.74 -17.41 -18.13
CA HIS A 177 3.89 -17.91 -19.20
C HIS A 177 2.56 -17.16 -19.26
N ARG A 178 1.73 -17.48 -20.26
CA ARG A 178 0.33 -17.05 -20.36
C ARG A 178 -0.56 -18.29 -20.33
N ASP A 179 -1.73 -18.16 -19.72
CA ASP A 179 -2.71 -19.24 -19.70
C ASP A 179 -3.47 -19.35 -21.02
N SER A 180 -3.58 -18.23 -21.75
CA SER A 180 -4.00 -18.23 -23.14
C SER A 180 -2.79 -18.40 -24.08
N SER A 181 -2.98 -19.16 -25.15
CA SER A 181 -1.98 -19.32 -26.21
C SER A 181 -2.64 -19.53 -27.56
N PRO A 182 -1.94 -19.29 -28.69
CA PRO A 182 -2.47 -19.62 -30.02
C PRO A 182 -2.91 -21.09 -30.16
N MET A 183 -2.38 -21.99 -29.34
CA MET A 183 -2.70 -23.43 -29.34
C MET A 183 -3.88 -23.80 -28.41
N MET A 184 -4.21 -22.94 -27.45
CA MET A 184 -5.38 -23.04 -26.57
C MET A 184 -6.16 -21.71 -26.64
N PRO A 185 -6.65 -21.33 -27.84
CA PRO A 185 -7.39 -20.09 -27.99
C PRO A 185 -8.70 -20.21 -27.23
N GLY A 186 -9.05 -19.16 -26.48
CA GLY A 186 -10.36 -19.06 -25.82
C GLY A 186 -10.35 -19.10 -24.31
N ARG A 187 -9.22 -19.33 -23.61
CA ARG A 187 -9.13 -18.99 -22.17
C ARG A 187 -9.07 -17.48 -22.03
N LEU A 188 -10.07 -16.89 -21.40
CA LEU A 188 -10.20 -15.43 -21.29
C LEU A 188 -10.02 -14.96 -19.85
N ILE A 189 -10.56 -15.68 -18.86
CA ILE A 189 -10.37 -15.37 -17.44
C ILE A 189 -9.85 -16.61 -16.71
N THR A 190 -8.84 -16.41 -15.87
CA THR A 190 -8.29 -17.44 -14.97
C THR A 190 -8.74 -17.14 -13.54
N VAL A 191 -9.26 -18.14 -12.86
CA VAL A 191 -9.73 -18.08 -11.47
C VAL A 191 -8.93 -19.10 -10.67
N ILE A 192 -8.20 -18.65 -9.63
CA ILE A 192 -7.37 -19.50 -8.77
C ILE A 192 -7.82 -19.33 -7.32
N ALA A 193 -8.15 -20.43 -6.66
CA ALA A 193 -8.35 -20.49 -5.22
C ALA A 193 -7.12 -21.12 -4.52
N TYR A 194 -6.56 -20.41 -3.55
CA TYR A 194 -5.36 -20.82 -2.82
C TYR A 194 -5.69 -21.46 -1.47
N PHE A 195 -4.99 -22.56 -1.18
CA PHE A 195 -5.12 -23.31 0.07
C PHE A 195 -3.75 -23.78 0.58
N ALA A 196 -2.84 -22.83 0.83
CA ALA A 196 -1.55 -23.14 1.44
C ALA A 196 -1.67 -23.09 2.97
N LEU A 197 -1.75 -24.25 3.61
CA LEU A 197 -2.10 -24.41 5.03
C LEU A 197 -1.05 -23.83 5.99
N GLU A 198 0.23 -23.99 5.66
CA GLU A 198 1.36 -23.58 6.52
C GLU A 198 2.06 -22.31 6.02
N TRP A 199 1.40 -21.58 5.11
CA TRP A 199 2.05 -20.45 4.46
C TRP A 199 2.16 -19.25 5.40
N VAL A 200 3.38 -18.71 5.49
CA VAL A 200 3.73 -17.46 6.17
C VAL A 200 4.69 -16.67 5.29
N ASP A 201 4.83 -15.37 5.55
CA ASP A 201 5.77 -14.51 4.83
C ASP A 201 7.19 -15.12 4.83
N GLY A 202 7.84 -15.12 3.67
CA GLY A 202 9.16 -15.73 3.47
C GLY A 202 9.15 -17.19 2.99
N LYS A 203 7.99 -17.86 2.93
CA LYS A 203 7.86 -19.21 2.35
C LYS A 203 7.82 -19.24 0.81
N GLY A 204 7.89 -18.09 0.15
CA GLY A 204 7.86 -18.00 -1.30
C GLY A 204 6.54 -18.51 -1.90
N GLY A 205 6.55 -18.91 -3.18
CA GLY A 205 5.37 -19.43 -3.86
C GLY A 205 4.35 -18.36 -4.25
N GLU A 206 4.68 -17.09 -4.18
CA GLU A 206 3.86 -16.02 -4.73
C GLU A 206 3.62 -16.25 -6.22
N LEU A 207 2.41 -15.92 -6.69
CA LEU A 207 2.18 -15.77 -8.13
C LEU A 207 2.54 -14.34 -8.52
N ARG A 208 3.60 -14.18 -9.30
CA ARG A 208 3.98 -12.91 -9.90
C ARG A 208 3.18 -12.70 -11.17
N LEU A 209 2.25 -11.76 -11.16
CA LEU A 209 1.44 -11.37 -12.31
C LEU A 209 2.07 -10.12 -12.96
N HIS A 210 2.55 -10.27 -14.18
CA HIS A 210 3.13 -9.19 -14.99
C HIS A 210 1.99 -8.47 -15.71
N LEU A 211 1.83 -7.19 -15.40
CA LEU A 211 0.80 -6.36 -15.99
C LEU A 211 1.22 -5.95 -17.41
N PRO A 212 0.29 -5.87 -18.37
CA PRO A 212 0.63 -5.63 -19.77
C PRO A 212 1.36 -4.30 -19.97
N ASN A 213 2.62 -4.37 -20.43
CA ASN A 213 3.40 -3.25 -20.96
C ASN A 213 4.43 -3.79 -21.98
N SER A 214 4.66 -3.09 -23.09
CA SER A 214 5.56 -3.51 -24.19
C SER A 214 7.05 -3.25 -23.92
N HIS A 215 7.46 -3.03 -22.66
CA HIS A 215 8.83 -2.70 -22.27
C HIS A 215 9.45 -3.77 -21.35
N LYS A 216 10.80 -3.81 -21.33
CA LYS A 216 11.60 -4.81 -20.59
C LYS A 216 11.40 -4.77 -19.06
N ASP A 217 10.92 -3.66 -18.51
CA ASP A 217 10.70 -3.45 -17.07
C ASP A 217 9.20 -3.29 -16.73
N ALA A 218 8.36 -4.14 -17.32
CA ALA A 218 6.92 -4.11 -17.09
C ALA A 218 6.59 -4.32 -15.59
N PRO A 219 5.67 -3.53 -15.01
CA PRO A 219 5.29 -3.67 -13.61
C PRO A 219 4.65 -5.05 -13.35
N PHE A 220 4.91 -5.60 -12.18
CA PHE A 220 4.33 -6.85 -11.71
C PHE A 220 3.76 -6.70 -10.31
N ILE A 221 2.87 -7.61 -9.94
CA ILE A 221 2.39 -7.78 -8.56
C ILE A 221 2.69 -9.19 -8.09
N ASP A 222 3.06 -9.35 -6.83
CA ASP A 222 3.27 -10.65 -6.20
C ASP A 222 2.06 -11.00 -5.31
N VAL A 223 1.29 -11.99 -5.73
CA VAL A 223 0.10 -12.46 -5.02
C VAL A 223 0.48 -13.63 -4.12
N LYS A 224 0.52 -13.38 -2.80
CA LYS A 224 0.76 -14.40 -1.77
C LYS A 224 -0.31 -15.50 -1.83
N PRO A 225 0.05 -16.80 -1.81
CA PRO A 225 -0.89 -17.92 -1.93
C PRO A 225 -1.54 -18.29 -0.59
N ILE A 226 -1.99 -17.29 0.18
CA ILE A 226 -2.56 -17.51 1.51
C ILE A 226 -3.81 -18.41 1.46
N PHE A 227 -4.05 -19.15 2.53
CA PHE A 227 -5.23 -20.00 2.64
C PHE A 227 -6.53 -19.19 2.48
N ASN A 228 -7.48 -19.72 1.72
CA ASN A 228 -8.79 -19.12 1.44
C ASN A 228 -8.73 -17.78 0.65
N ARG A 229 -7.70 -17.58 -0.18
CA ARG A 229 -7.63 -16.47 -1.14
C ARG A 229 -8.10 -16.87 -2.52
N LEU A 230 -8.92 -16.02 -3.13
CA LEU A 230 -9.33 -16.10 -4.52
C LEU A 230 -8.56 -15.04 -5.34
N LEU A 231 -7.97 -15.46 -6.46
CA LEU A 231 -7.35 -14.61 -7.47
C LEU A 231 -8.10 -14.80 -8.80
N ILE A 232 -8.48 -13.70 -9.44
CA ILE A 232 -9.11 -13.70 -10.77
C ILE A 232 -8.29 -12.78 -11.67
N PHE A 233 -7.92 -13.18 -12.88
CA PHE A 233 -7.18 -12.32 -13.80
C PHE A 233 -7.41 -12.66 -15.28
N LYS A 234 -7.11 -11.70 -16.16
CA LYS A 234 -7.16 -11.89 -17.61
C LYS A 234 -6.11 -12.91 -18.06
N SER A 235 -6.53 -13.97 -18.76
CA SER A 235 -5.68 -15.15 -19.04
C SER A 235 -4.52 -14.86 -20.00
N HIS A 236 -4.55 -13.74 -20.73
CA HIS A 236 -3.46 -13.30 -21.58
C HIS A 236 -2.36 -12.51 -20.84
N TYR A 237 -2.52 -12.27 -19.54
CA TYR A 237 -1.47 -11.66 -18.72
C TYR A 237 -0.35 -12.68 -18.46
N GLU A 238 0.89 -12.22 -18.55
CA GLU A 238 2.05 -13.05 -18.25
C GLU A 238 2.15 -13.24 -16.74
N HIS A 239 2.47 -14.44 -16.30
CA HIS A 239 2.63 -14.72 -14.87
C HIS A 239 3.57 -15.88 -14.63
N GLU A 240 4.15 -15.92 -13.44
CA GLU A 240 5.00 -17.00 -12.95
C GLU A 240 4.68 -17.32 -11.50
N VAL A 241 4.97 -18.56 -11.08
CA VAL A 241 4.94 -18.97 -9.68
C VAL A 241 6.38 -18.97 -9.19
N LEU A 242 6.68 -18.12 -8.22
CA LEU A 242 8.00 -18.04 -7.60
C LEU A 242 8.31 -19.34 -6.85
N PRO A 243 9.60 -19.66 -6.61
CA PRO A 243 9.97 -20.83 -5.82
C PRO A 243 9.29 -20.83 -4.45
N THR A 244 8.75 -21.98 -4.04
CA THR A 244 8.10 -22.14 -2.74
C THR A 244 8.88 -23.06 -1.82
N PHE A 245 8.80 -22.83 -0.51
CA PHE A 245 9.43 -23.61 0.54
C PHE A 245 8.41 -24.30 1.47
N CYS A 246 7.17 -24.45 0.99
CA CYS A 246 6.11 -25.20 1.65
C CYS A 246 5.13 -25.79 0.62
N ASP A 247 4.27 -26.71 1.07
CA ASP A 247 3.17 -27.19 0.24
C ASP A 247 2.22 -26.03 -0.11
N ARG A 248 2.01 -25.81 -1.40
CA ARG A 248 1.12 -24.77 -1.93
C ARG A 248 0.12 -25.40 -2.87
N PHE A 249 -1.15 -25.39 -2.48
CA PHE A 249 -2.25 -25.86 -3.30
C PHE A 249 -2.98 -24.73 -4.01
N ALA A 250 -3.29 -24.96 -5.29
CA ALA A 250 -4.04 -24.03 -6.13
C ALA A 250 -5.13 -24.78 -6.90
N PHE A 251 -6.37 -24.29 -6.81
CA PHE A 251 -7.53 -24.81 -7.50
C PHE A 251 -7.88 -23.84 -8.61
N THR A 252 -7.56 -24.19 -9.85
CA THR A 252 -7.67 -23.32 -11.02
C THR A 252 -8.87 -23.69 -11.88
N MET A 253 -9.71 -22.71 -12.17
CA MET A 253 -10.79 -22.76 -13.16
C MET A 253 -10.51 -21.73 -14.25
N TRP A 254 -10.61 -22.15 -15.51
CA TRP A 254 -10.55 -21.24 -16.65
C TRP A 254 -11.94 -21.01 -17.21
N LEU A 255 -12.21 -19.76 -17.57
CA LEU A 255 -13.42 -19.35 -18.26
C LEU A 255 -13.13 -19.07 -19.72
N TYR A 256 -14.02 -19.57 -20.57
CA TYR A 256 -13.85 -19.63 -22.00
C TYR A 256 -14.95 -18.89 -22.75
N SER A 257 -14.61 -18.37 -23.92
CA SER A 257 -15.57 -18.03 -24.97
C SER A 257 -14.90 -18.17 -26.34
N ASP A 258 -15.67 -18.64 -27.32
CA ASP A 258 -15.34 -18.66 -28.74
C ASP A 258 -15.95 -17.48 -29.50
N ASN A 259 -16.81 -16.69 -28.83
CA ASN A 259 -17.41 -15.51 -29.43
C ASN A 259 -16.33 -14.44 -29.68
N PRO A 260 -16.10 -14.00 -30.93
CA PRO A 260 -15.05 -13.03 -31.25
C PRO A 260 -15.21 -11.70 -30.53
N HIS A 261 -16.46 -11.24 -30.30
CA HIS A 261 -16.73 -10.01 -29.59
C HIS A 261 -16.37 -10.14 -28.10
N THR A 262 -16.65 -11.29 -27.47
CA THR A 262 -16.23 -11.57 -26.09
C THR A 262 -14.72 -11.59 -25.96
N ILE A 263 -14.03 -12.26 -26.90
CA ILE A 263 -12.57 -12.32 -26.95
C ILE A 263 -12.00 -10.89 -27.07
N GLU A 264 -12.51 -10.09 -28.00
CA GLU A 264 -12.09 -8.69 -28.16
C GLU A 264 -12.36 -7.88 -26.87
N THR A 265 -13.54 -8.01 -26.28
CA THR A 265 -13.95 -7.25 -25.08
C THR A 265 -13.04 -7.50 -23.88
N ILE A 266 -12.66 -8.76 -23.65
CA ILE A 266 -11.82 -9.13 -22.49
C ILE A 266 -10.34 -8.85 -22.77
N CYS A 267 -9.87 -9.15 -23.99
CA CYS A 267 -8.47 -8.99 -24.37
C CYS A 267 -8.10 -7.54 -24.70
N LYS A 268 -9.07 -6.67 -24.94
CA LYS A 268 -8.85 -5.24 -25.11
C LYS A 268 -8.38 -4.67 -23.79
N GLU A 269 -7.14 -4.21 -23.76
CA GLU A 269 -6.71 -3.31 -22.70
C GLU A 269 -7.55 -2.03 -22.83
N PRO A 270 -8.04 -1.47 -21.71
CA PRO A 270 -8.66 -0.17 -21.78
C PRO A 270 -7.66 0.79 -22.46
N PRO A 271 -8.09 1.60 -23.45
CA PRO A 271 -7.27 2.72 -23.85
C PRO A 271 -6.99 3.54 -22.58
N ILE A 272 -5.74 3.96 -22.35
CA ILE A 272 -5.37 4.85 -21.24
C ILE A 272 -6.41 5.95 -21.19
N THR A 273 -7.37 5.81 -20.30
CA THR A 273 -8.49 6.73 -20.20
C THR A 273 -8.11 7.61 -19.05
N VAL A 274 -7.48 8.75 -19.38
CA VAL A 274 -7.67 9.94 -18.56
C VAL A 274 -9.18 10.02 -18.34
N PRO A 275 -9.69 9.92 -17.10
CA PRO A 275 -11.12 9.74 -16.86
C PRO A 275 -11.91 10.75 -17.68
N LYS A 276 -12.86 10.27 -18.48
CA LYS A 276 -13.82 11.13 -19.19
C LYS A 276 -14.38 12.10 -18.18
N SER A 277 -14.03 13.37 -18.36
CA SER A 277 -14.52 14.57 -17.68
C SER A 277 -15.42 14.25 -16.50
N ILE A 278 -14.83 14.16 -15.30
CA ILE A 278 -15.55 14.59 -14.10
C ILE A 278 -16.17 15.93 -14.50
N THR A 279 -17.49 16.06 -14.49
CA THR A 279 -18.12 17.38 -14.60
C THR A 279 -17.75 18.12 -13.32
N LEU A 280 -16.53 18.65 -13.31
CA LEU A 280 -15.98 19.47 -12.25
C LEU A 280 -16.94 20.66 -12.15
N LYS A 281 -17.59 20.84 -11.00
CA LYS A 281 -18.09 22.19 -10.68
C LYS A 281 -16.88 23.10 -10.80
N GLU A 282 -16.96 24.09 -11.69
CA GLU A 282 -15.87 25.03 -11.89
C GLU A 282 -15.68 25.86 -10.63
N ASP A 283 -14.78 25.42 -9.75
CA ASP A 283 -14.28 26.25 -8.65
C ASP A 283 -13.09 27.07 -9.18
N SER A 284 -13.41 28.22 -9.75
CA SER A 284 -12.44 29.23 -10.19
C SER A 284 -11.91 30.08 -9.04
N SER A 285 -12.44 29.92 -7.82
CA SER A 285 -12.11 30.77 -6.66
C SER A 285 -11.01 30.20 -5.77
N SER A 286 -10.85 28.88 -5.73
CA SER A 286 -9.80 28.24 -4.93
C SER A 286 -8.39 28.51 -5.47
N THR A 287 -7.50 28.90 -4.56
CA THR A 287 -6.07 29.18 -4.82
C THR A 287 -5.20 28.22 -4.03
N ILE A 288 -4.04 27.86 -4.59
CA ILE A 288 -3.18 26.79 -4.05
C ILE A 288 -1.80 27.36 -3.77
N PHE A 289 -1.35 27.26 -2.50
CA PHE A 289 0.02 27.49 -2.11
C PHE A 289 0.82 26.19 -2.23
N ILE A 290 1.85 26.17 -3.07
CA ILE A 290 2.73 25.02 -3.27
C ILE A 290 4.04 25.28 -2.52
N SER A 291 4.40 24.40 -1.59
CA SER A 291 5.58 24.48 -0.74
C SER A 291 6.62 23.45 -1.16
N ILE A 292 7.72 23.90 -1.76
CA ILE A 292 8.80 23.04 -2.26
C ILE A 292 10.09 23.32 -1.47
N ALA A 293 10.55 22.33 -0.70
CA ALA A 293 11.88 22.33 -0.11
C ALA A 293 12.85 21.69 -1.10
N SER A 294 13.89 22.43 -1.51
CA SER A 294 14.89 21.99 -2.49
C SER A 294 16.27 22.02 -1.87
N TYR A 295 16.90 20.85 -1.77
CA TYR A 295 18.29 20.72 -1.37
C TYR A 295 19.15 20.30 -2.55
N ARG A 296 19.86 21.26 -3.14
CA ARG A 296 20.82 21.03 -4.23
C ARG A 296 20.27 20.10 -5.33
N ASP A 297 18.99 20.26 -5.65
CA ASP A 297 18.25 19.34 -6.51
C ASP A 297 18.00 19.94 -7.91
N PRO A 298 18.72 19.50 -8.95
CA PRO A 298 18.55 20.03 -10.30
C PRO A 298 17.15 19.76 -10.90
N ASP A 299 16.37 18.81 -10.35
CA ASP A 299 15.01 18.51 -10.83
C ASP A 299 13.94 19.48 -10.31
N THR A 300 14.33 20.43 -9.44
CA THR A 300 13.42 21.46 -8.87
C THR A 300 12.72 22.27 -9.95
N HIS A 301 13.46 22.82 -10.91
CA HIS A 301 12.87 23.61 -11.98
C HIS A 301 12.04 22.77 -12.96
N PRO A 302 12.51 21.59 -13.42
CA PRO A 302 11.65 20.64 -14.14
C PRO A 302 10.32 20.34 -13.45
N THR A 303 10.33 20.13 -12.12
CA THR A 303 9.11 19.94 -11.32
C THR A 303 8.19 21.16 -11.39
N VAL A 304 8.71 22.37 -11.20
CA VAL A 304 7.92 23.61 -11.25
C VAL A 304 7.33 23.86 -12.65
N LEU A 305 8.12 23.65 -13.70
CA LEU A 305 7.67 23.80 -15.07
C LEU A 305 6.60 22.75 -15.43
N ASN A 306 6.74 21.52 -14.94
CA ASN A 306 5.72 20.48 -15.10
C ASN A 306 4.42 20.83 -14.37
N ILE A 307 4.50 21.32 -13.13
CA ILE A 307 3.35 21.81 -12.35
C ILE A 307 2.59 22.88 -13.14
N LEU A 308 3.32 23.85 -13.73
CA LEU A 308 2.73 24.95 -14.50
C LEU A 308 2.10 24.48 -15.81
N SER A 309 2.75 23.58 -16.56
CA SER A 309 2.28 23.14 -17.87
C SER A 309 1.10 22.17 -17.79
N THR A 310 1.01 21.41 -16.70
CA THR A 310 -0.03 20.40 -16.50
C THR A 310 -1.23 20.93 -15.69
N ALA A 311 -1.13 22.08 -15.01
CA ALA A 311 -2.28 22.69 -14.33
C ALA A 311 -3.32 23.22 -15.31
N LYS A 312 -4.61 23.04 -15.00
CA LYS A 312 -5.71 23.62 -15.79
C LYS A 312 -5.80 25.13 -15.60
N TYR A 313 -5.56 25.62 -14.39
CA TYR A 313 -5.58 27.05 -14.06
C TYR A 313 -4.28 27.50 -13.38
N PRO A 314 -3.17 27.65 -14.12
CA PRO A 314 -1.88 28.05 -13.54
C PRO A 314 -1.93 29.36 -12.73
N SER A 315 -2.87 30.26 -13.03
CA SER A 315 -3.03 31.54 -12.33
C SER A 315 -3.53 31.43 -10.88
N ARG A 316 -4.04 30.26 -10.46
CA ARG A 316 -4.44 30.03 -9.06
C ARG A 316 -3.26 29.64 -8.16
N LEU A 317 -2.09 29.42 -8.74
CA LEU A 317 -0.95 28.83 -8.07
C LEU A 317 -0.06 29.94 -7.49
N THR A 318 0.35 29.76 -6.24
CA THR A 318 1.50 30.44 -5.65
C THR A 318 2.53 29.39 -5.28
N ILE A 319 3.68 29.39 -5.96
CA ILE A 319 4.74 28.39 -5.82
C ILE A 319 5.86 28.99 -4.98
N ALA A 320 6.06 28.48 -3.78
CA ALA A 320 7.10 28.87 -2.86
C ALA A 320 8.22 27.84 -2.84
N ILE A 321 9.44 28.27 -3.16
CA ILE A 321 10.62 27.42 -3.22
C ILE A 321 11.64 27.92 -2.21
N LEU A 322 12.08 27.05 -1.31
CA LEU A 322 13.27 27.29 -0.51
C LEU A 322 14.42 26.47 -1.10
N TYR A 323 15.40 27.16 -1.67
CA TYR A 323 16.65 26.59 -2.13
C TYR A 323 17.64 26.48 -0.97
N GLN A 324 18.35 25.36 -0.91
CA GLN A 324 19.43 25.09 0.04
C GLN A 324 20.68 24.77 -0.77
N ASP A 325 21.12 25.75 -1.56
CA ASP A 325 22.14 25.59 -2.59
C ASP A 325 23.50 26.08 -2.09
N HIS A 326 24.56 25.51 -2.64
CA HIS A 326 25.90 25.99 -2.43
C HIS A 326 26.21 27.15 -3.38
N SER A 327 26.48 28.34 -2.82
CA SER A 327 26.69 29.57 -3.59
C SER A 327 27.79 29.50 -4.66
N GLU A 328 28.84 28.69 -4.41
CA GLU A 328 29.94 28.49 -5.37
C GLU A 328 29.72 27.34 -6.35
N TYR A 329 29.35 26.14 -5.87
CA TYR A 329 29.29 24.92 -6.69
C TYR A 329 27.99 24.74 -7.47
N ASP A 330 26.89 25.37 -7.03
CA ASP A 330 25.56 25.13 -7.60
C ASP A 330 25.05 26.30 -8.47
N LYS A 331 25.94 27.22 -8.88
CA LYS A 331 25.57 28.42 -9.67
C LYS A 331 24.77 28.10 -10.94
N ASP A 332 25.10 26.99 -11.59
CA ASP A 332 24.47 26.55 -12.83
C ASP A 332 23.47 25.40 -12.62
N LEU A 333 23.21 25.00 -11.37
CA LEU A 333 22.41 23.82 -11.02
C LEU A 333 21.02 23.84 -11.67
N HIS A 334 20.42 25.02 -11.76
CA HIS A 334 19.08 25.22 -12.32
C HIS A 334 19.07 25.93 -13.68
N SER A 335 20.23 26.07 -14.32
CA SER A 335 20.40 26.84 -15.57
C SER A 335 19.77 26.17 -16.79
N GLN A 336 19.67 24.84 -16.80
CA GLN A 336 19.15 24.09 -17.95
C GLN A 336 17.67 24.39 -18.22
N TYR A 337 16.90 24.63 -17.17
CA TYR A 337 15.46 24.90 -17.23
C TYR A 337 15.12 26.12 -16.37
N PRO A 338 15.45 27.35 -16.80
CA PRO A 338 15.22 28.53 -15.98
C PRO A 338 13.73 28.75 -15.74
N LEU A 339 13.38 29.22 -14.54
CA LEU A 339 12.01 29.62 -14.24
C LEU A 339 11.58 30.81 -15.13
N PRO A 340 10.31 30.85 -15.56
CA PRO A 340 9.84 31.88 -16.46
C PRO A 340 9.86 33.26 -15.79
N THR A 341 10.37 34.27 -16.49
CA THR A 341 10.36 35.67 -16.03
C THR A 341 8.95 36.26 -15.96
N SER A 342 8.02 35.70 -16.74
CA SER A 342 6.59 36.01 -16.70
C SER A 342 5.81 34.70 -16.58
N SER A 343 5.06 34.56 -15.51
CA SER A 343 4.25 33.38 -15.23
C SER A 343 2.83 33.80 -14.85
N PRO A 344 1.79 33.06 -15.26
CA PRO A 344 0.46 33.22 -14.70
C PRO A 344 0.43 32.94 -13.18
N ALA A 345 1.30 32.05 -12.69
CA ALA A 345 1.45 31.75 -11.27
C ALA A 345 2.36 32.78 -10.57
N THR A 346 2.13 33.00 -9.27
CA THR A 346 3.09 33.72 -8.43
C THR A 346 4.21 32.78 -8.01
N ILE A 347 5.46 33.12 -8.26
CA ILE A 347 6.62 32.32 -7.84
C ILE A 347 7.40 33.11 -6.80
N LEU A 348 7.53 32.54 -5.60
CA LEU A 348 8.26 33.09 -4.47
C LEU A 348 9.47 32.20 -4.21
N THR A 349 10.66 32.80 -4.13
CA THR A 349 11.89 32.07 -3.86
C THR A 349 12.61 32.64 -2.64
N SER A 350 13.30 31.77 -1.92
CA SER A 350 14.25 32.12 -0.87
C SER A 350 15.40 31.12 -0.95
N THR A 351 16.61 31.56 -0.63
CA THR A 351 17.80 30.71 -0.67
C THR A 351 18.53 30.79 0.66
N ILE A 352 18.97 29.65 1.16
CA ILE A 352 19.89 29.53 2.29
C ILE A 352 21.12 28.73 1.84
N PRO A 353 22.29 28.92 2.46
CA PRO A 353 23.45 28.08 2.18
C PRO A 353 23.16 26.60 2.45
N SER A 354 23.67 25.71 1.60
CA SER A 354 23.51 24.25 1.80
C SER A 354 24.10 23.75 3.14
N THR A 355 25.12 24.42 3.67
CA THR A 355 25.73 24.14 4.97
C THR A 355 24.81 24.45 6.16
N GLU A 356 23.82 25.33 5.98
CA GLU A 356 22.80 25.62 7.02
C GLU A 356 21.62 24.64 6.98
N ALA A 357 21.62 23.68 6.05
CA ALA A 357 20.54 22.70 5.93
C ALA A 357 20.55 21.70 7.10
N THR A 358 19.44 21.67 7.85
CA THR A 358 19.22 20.72 8.94
C THR A 358 18.16 19.66 8.60
N GLY A 359 17.72 19.56 7.35
CA GLY A 359 16.76 18.56 6.88
C GLY A 359 15.45 19.15 6.32
N PRO A 360 14.58 18.30 5.75
CA PRO A 360 13.38 18.72 5.02
C PRO A 360 12.34 19.38 5.94
N TYR A 361 12.12 18.86 7.16
CA TYR A 361 11.15 19.47 8.07
C TYR A 361 11.48 20.94 8.38
N ALA A 362 12.75 21.24 8.69
CA ALA A 362 13.21 22.60 8.97
C ALA A 362 13.07 23.52 7.74
N ALA A 363 13.40 23.00 6.56
CA ALA A 363 13.22 23.71 5.30
C ALA A 363 11.74 24.06 5.04
N ARG A 364 10.84 23.11 5.22
CA ARG A 364 9.40 23.31 5.05
C ARG A 364 8.82 24.27 6.09
N LEU A 365 9.25 24.16 7.34
CA LEU A 365 8.90 25.12 8.39
C LEU A 365 9.35 26.54 8.03
N LYS A 366 10.57 26.70 7.50
CA LYS A 366 11.07 28.02 7.07
C LYS A 366 10.24 28.60 5.93
N ILE A 367 9.75 27.79 4.99
CA ILE A 367 8.78 28.23 3.96
C ILE A 367 7.50 28.75 4.63
N VAL A 368 6.94 27.99 5.57
CA VAL A 368 5.72 28.34 6.30
C VAL A 368 5.88 29.63 7.13
N GLN A 369 7.07 29.89 7.66
CA GLN A 369 7.33 31.10 8.46
C GLN A 369 7.63 32.34 7.60
N THR A 370 8.22 32.18 6.42
CA THR A 370 8.78 33.30 5.66
C THR A 370 8.10 33.61 4.33
N LEU A 371 7.55 32.60 3.65
CA LEU A 371 6.93 32.74 2.34
C LEU A 371 5.41 32.60 2.39
N PHE A 372 4.91 31.63 3.15
CA PHE A 372 3.47 31.39 3.29
C PHE A 372 2.66 32.61 3.78
N PRO A 373 3.12 33.41 4.77
CA PRO A 373 2.37 34.58 5.26
C PRO A 373 2.23 35.72 4.25
N LYS A 374 2.95 35.66 3.12
CA LYS A 374 2.86 36.63 2.02
C LYS A 374 1.69 36.34 1.08
N THR A 375 0.87 35.34 1.39
CA THR A 375 -0.15 34.80 0.49
C THR A 375 -1.50 34.69 1.19
N SER A 376 -2.56 34.61 0.40
CA SER A 376 -3.95 34.41 0.85
C SER A 376 -4.57 33.16 0.21
N CYS A 377 -3.74 32.12 0.02
CA CYS A 377 -4.20 30.89 -0.61
C CYS A 377 -5.23 30.14 0.24
N THR A 378 -6.15 29.41 -0.40
CA THR A 378 -7.17 28.62 0.30
C THR A 378 -6.74 27.18 0.55
N HIS A 379 -5.82 26.66 -0.26
CA HIS A 379 -5.30 25.30 -0.16
C HIS A 379 -3.76 25.29 -0.06
N TYR A 380 -3.23 24.23 0.54
CA TYR A 380 -1.82 23.99 0.75
C TYR A 380 -1.41 22.66 0.10
N LEU A 381 -0.37 22.71 -0.72
CA LEU A 381 0.26 21.55 -1.37
C LEU A 381 1.74 21.49 -0.94
N GLN A 382 2.10 20.49 -0.17
CA GLN A 382 3.48 20.23 0.25
C GLN A 382 4.13 19.21 -0.68
N LEU A 383 5.32 19.52 -1.22
CA LEU A 383 6.01 18.68 -2.20
C LEU A 383 7.49 18.52 -1.94
N ASP A 384 8.05 17.39 -2.34
CA ASP A 384 9.47 17.27 -2.68
C ASP A 384 9.79 17.99 -4.00
N SER A 385 11.08 18.20 -4.28
CA SER A 385 11.57 18.94 -5.45
C SER A 385 11.60 18.16 -6.78
N HIS A 386 11.27 16.87 -6.80
CA HIS A 386 11.43 15.97 -7.95
C HIS A 386 10.14 15.18 -8.25
N MET A 387 9.10 15.94 -8.60
CA MET A 387 7.73 15.46 -8.79
C MET A 387 7.28 15.65 -10.24
N ARG A 388 6.35 14.81 -10.70
CA ARG A 388 5.63 15.02 -11.95
C ARG A 388 4.14 14.83 -11.74
N PHE A 389 3.33 15.62 -12.43
CA PHE A 389 1.89 15.69 -12.24
C PHE A 389 1.12 15.27 -13.48
N ALA A 390 -0.09 14.78 -13.24
CA ALA A 390 -1.05 14.51 -14.30
C ALA A 390 -1.61 15.81 -14.87
N GLN A 391 -2.13 15.73 -16.10
CA GLN A 391 -2.85 16.85 -16.68
C GLN A 391 -4.09 17.20 -15.83
N ASN A 392 -4.29 18.50 -15.60
CA ASN A 392 -5.36 19.10 -14.79
C ASN A 392 -5.32 18.71 -13.30
N TRP A 393 -4.14 18.38 -12.77
CA TRP A 393 -3.95 17.94 -11.38
C TRP A 393 -4.57 18.89 -10.35
N ASP A 394 -4.51 20.20 -10.58
CA ASP A 394 -5.00 21.25 -9.69
C ASP A 394 -6.49 21.09 -9.42
N THR A 395 -7.27 20.86 -10.48
CA THR A 395 -8.71 20.62 -10.37
C THR A 395 -9.05 19.22 -9.88
N LEU A 396 -8.23 18.23 -10.21
CA LEU A 396 -8.42 16.86 -9.75
C LEU A 396 -8.28 16.77 -8.23
N LEU A 397 -7.21 17.35 -7.66
CA LEU A 397 -6.98 17.38 -6.21
C LEU A 397 -8.08 18.14 -5.47
N LEU A 398 -8.49 19.31 -5.96
CA LEU A 398 -9.62 20.06 -5.37
C LEU A 398 -10.92 19.24 -5.38
N SER A 399 -11.22 18.58 -6.50
CA SER A 399 -12.39 17.72 -6.62
C SER A 399 -12.34 16.56 -5.64
N ARG A 400 -11.21 15.86 -5.52
CA ARG A 400 -11.06 14.72 -4.61
C ARG A 400 -11.14 15.14 -3.15
N LEU A 401 -10.53 16.29 -2.82
CA LEU A 401 -10.57 16.82 -1.47
C LEU A 401 -12.01 17.13 -1.04
N SER A 402 -12.81 17.75 -1.93
CA SER A 402 -14.22 18.07 -1.64
C SER A 402 -15.15 16.85 -1.55
N GLN A 403 -14.74 15.70 -2.09
CA GLN A 403 -15.51 14.44 -2.08
C GLN A 403 -15.11 13.52 -0.92
N ALA A 404 -14.00 13.81 -0.24
CA ALA A 404 -13.55 13.02 0.89
C ALA A 404 -14.60 13.09 2.02
N PRO A 405 -15.00 11.96 2.63
CA PRO A 405 -16.02 11.91 3.68
C PRO A 405 -15.45 12.36 5.04
N SER A 406 -14.97 13.60 5.11
CA SER A 406 -14.43 14.24 6.33
C SER A 406 -14.60 15.76 6.26
N GLU A 407 -14.76 16.41 7.40
CA GLU A 407 -14.77 17.88 7.50
C GLU A 407 -13.38 18.48 7.25
N ASN A 408 -12.33 17.76 7.65
CA ASN A 408 -10.94 18.19 7.56
C ASN A 408 -10.10 17.14 6.80
N PRO A 409 -10.36 16.95 5.49
CA PRO A 409 -9.65 15.95 4.71
C PRO A 409 -8.24 16.40 4.35
N ILE A 410 -7.34 15.43 4.24
CA ILE A 410 -5.99 15.55 3.70
C ILE A 410 -5.85 14.48 2.61
N ILE A 411 -5.39 14.86 1.42
CA ILE A 411 -4.93 13.90 0.41
C ILE A 411 -3.43 13.74 0.56
N SER A 412 -2.96 12.53 0.87
CA SER A 412 -1.53 12.26 1.03
C SER A 412 -1.28 10.77 0.86
N PHE A 413 -0.21 10.40 0.16
CA PHE A 413 0.22 9.02 -0.06
C PHE A 413 1.63 9.05 -0.67
N TYR A 414 2.36 7.93 -0.64
CA TYR A 414 3.64 7.84 -1.37
C TYR A 414 3.37 7.78 -2.88
N PRO A 415 3.76 8.82 -3.65
CA PRO A 415 3.51 8.80 -5.09
C PRO A 415 4.22 7.63 -5.77
N PRO A 416 3.59 7.00 -6.76
CA PRO A 416 4.24 5.96 -7.55
C PRO A 416 5.53 6.45 -8.21
N PRO A 417 6.51 5.55 -8.39
CA PRO A 417 7.79 5.90 -8.97
C PRO A 417 7.65 6.31 -10.44
N PHE A 418 8.56 7.18 -10.90
CA PHE A 418 8.90 7.27 -12.32
C PHE A 418 10.42 7.22 -12.51
N THR A 419 10.85 6.65 -13.64
CA THR A 419 12.25 6.61 -14.07
C THR A 419 12.39 7.40 -15.35
N SER A 420 13.31 8.37 -15.36
CA SER A 420 13.72 9.05 -16.58
C SER A 420 15.24 9.22 -16.54
N GLU A 421 15.92 8.87 -17.64
CA GLU A 421 17.37 9.10 -17.78
C GLU A 421 17.70 10.60 -17.84
N THR A 422 16.70 11.45 -18.11
CA THR A 422 16.84 12.90 -18.26
C THR A 422 15.99 13.66 -17.23
N LEU A 423 16.50 14.82 -16.80
CA LEU A 423 15.83 15.73 -15.85
C LEU A 423 14.92 16.72 -16.59
N THR A 424 13.89 16.21 -17.26
CA THR A 424 13.02 17.02 -18.14
C THR A 424 11.69 17.37 -17.48
N PRO A 425 11.13 18.58 -17.72
CA PRO A 425 9.78 18.90 -17.28
C PRO A 425 8.72 18.09 -18.03
N GLU A 426 9.01 17.67 -19.26
CA GLU A 426 8.16 16.77 -20.02
C GLU A 426 8.05 15.43 -19.30
N PHE A 427 6.82 14.96 -19.16
CA PHE A 427 6.52 13.72 -18.47
C PHE A 427 5.30 13.07 -19.08
N SER A 428 5.46 11.80 -19.40
CA SER A 428 4.36 10.91 -19.72
C SER A 428 4.21 9.95 -18.55
N PRO A 429 3.03 9.88 -17.91
CA PRO A 429 2.76 8.92 -16.85
C PRO A 429 3.23 7.51 -17.20
N PRO A 430 4.04 6.86 -16.34
CA PRO A 430 4.42 5.47 -16.52
C PRO A 430 3.20 4.57 -16.31
N GLY A 431 2.52 4.17 -17.38
CA GLY A 431 1.39 3.23 -17.37
C GLY A 431 0.24 3.61 -16.43
N GLU A 432 -0.73 2.70 -16.27
CA GLU A 432 -1.82 2.89 -15.31
C GLU A 432 -1.37 2.52 -13.88
N ILE A 433 -1.80 3.32 -12.90
CA ILE A 433 -1.64 3.00 -11.47
C ILE A 433 -2.85 2.14 -11.07
N HIS A 434 -2.61 0.88 -10.69
CA HIS A 434 -3.65 -0.12 -10.46
C HIS A 434 -4.27 -0.07 -9.04
N GLY A 435 -4.52 1.14 -8.54
CA GLY A 435 -5.23 1.37 -7.27
C GLY A 435 -4.58 2.43 -6.37
N PRO A 436 -5.31 2.93 -5.36
CA PRO A 436 -4.78 3.84 -4.35
C PRO A 436 -3.57 3.28 -3.62
N VAL A 437 -2.59 4.14 -3.35
CA VAL A 437 -1.46 3.82 -2.49
C VAL A 437 -1.86 4.04 -1.02
N MET A 438 -2.15 2.96 -0.33
CA MET A 438 -2.51 2.97 1.09
C MET A 438 -1.24 2.92 1.95
N MET A 439 -1.08 3.90 2.84
CA MET A 439 0.06 3.97 3.75
C MET A 439 -0.19 3.14 5.02
N ARG A 440 0.75 2.26 5.37
CA ARG A 440 0.69 1.42 6.57
C ARG A 440 1.99 1.45 7.36
N PHE A 441 1.85 1.31 8.67
CA PHE A 441 2.97 1.00 9.54
C PHE A 441 3.54 -0.38 9.18
N THR A 442 4.87 -0.51 9.25
CA THR A 442 5.58 -1.77 8.97
C THR A 442 6.29 -2.30 10.20
N HIS A 443 7.24 -1.53 10.73
CA HIS A 443 8.09 -1.92 11.85
C HIS A 443 8.74 -0.69 12.47
N MET A 444 9.31 -0.88 13.66
CA MET A 444 10.26 0.07 14.25
C MET A 444 11.67 -0.25 13.74
N ASP A 445 12.42 0.77 13.34
CA ASP A 445 13.85 0.63 13.05
C ASP A 445 14.69 0.55 14.34
N GLN A 446 16.01 0.44 14.17
CA GLN A 446 16.97 0.35 15.27
C GLN A 446 17.01 1.59 16.17
N ASP A 447 16.59 2.76 15.66
CA ASP A 447 16.57 4.02 16.41
C ASP A 447 15.24 4.20 17.17
N GLY A 448 14.29 3.28 17.02
CA GLY A 448 12.94 3.38 17.58
C GLY A 448 12.03 4.30 16.77
N ILE A 449 12.28 4.46 15.46
CA ILE A 449 11.45 5.26 14.57
C ILE A 449 10.52 4.36 13.76
N SER A 450 9.24 4.72 13.74
CA SER A 450 8.21 4.01 12.97
C SER A 450 8.49 4.12 11.46
N ARG A 451 8.51 2.99 10.78
CA ARG A 451 8.64 2.90 9.32
C ARG A 451 7.29 2.67 8.67
N ILE A 452 7.02 3.46 7.63
CA ILE A 452 5.76 3.44 6.88
C ILE A 452 6.06 2.95 5.47
N SER A 453 5.16 2.16 4.90
CA SER A 453 5.21 1.73 3.49
C SER A 453 3.91 2.10 2.78
N GLY A 454 4.02 2.30 1.47
CA GLY A 454 2.88 2.44 0.57
C GLY A 454 2.55 1.10 -0.06
N HIS A 455 1.27 0.72 -0.04
CA HIS A 455 0.77 -0.48 -0.68
C HIS A 455 -0.30 -0.09 -1.69
N ILE A 456 -0.10 -0.44 -2.96
CA ILE A 456 -1.16 -0.29 -3.97
C ILE A 456 -2.26 -1.30 -3.65
N GLU A 457 -3.47 -0.82 -3.42
CA GLU A 457 -4.64 -1.65 -3.15
C GLU A 457 -5.69 -1.46 -4.24
N ALA A 458 -6.06 -2.53 -4.93
CA ALA A 458 -6.99 -2.45 -6.06
C ALA A 458 -8.39 -1.93 -5.66
N SER A 459 -8.86 -2.23 -4.45
CA SER A 459 -10.17 -1.77 -3.93
C SER A 459 -10.18 -1.84 -2.40
N PRO A 460 -9.51 -0.90 -1.71
CA PRO A 460 -9.58 -0.85 -0.26
C PRO A 460 -11.02 -0.54 0.18
N PRO A 461 -11.49 -1.08 1.33
CA PRO A 461 -12.83 -0.79 1.85
C PRO A 461 -13.02 0.70 2.18
N SER A 462 -11.91 1.43 2.37
CA SER A 462 -11.87 2.87 2.54
C SER A 462 -10.56 3.42 1.96
N LEU A 463 -10.61 4.61 1.37
CA LEU A 463 -9.40 5.35 0.98
C LEU A 463 -8.71 6.01 2.18
N LYS A 464 -9.33 5.96 3.37
CA LYS A 464 -8.79 6.55 4.60
C LYS A 464 -7.63 5.72 5.14
N HIS A 465 -6.53 6.37 5.50
CA HIS A 465 -5.40 5.78 6.20
C HIS A 465 -4.82 6.75 7.24
N ALA A 466 -3.89 6.26 8.07
CA ALA A 466 -3.40 7.01 9.22
C ALA A 466 -2.29 8.00 8.89
N PHE A 467 -1.49 7.72 7.86
CA PHE A 467 -0.23 8.40 7.67
C PHE A 467 -0.26 9.50 6.61
N ILE A 468 0.55 10.52 6.83
CA ILE A 468 0.92 11.57 5.88
C ILE A 468 2.26 11.18 5.25
N ALA A 469 2.35 11.27 3.92
CA ALA A 469 3.62 11.29 3.20
C ALA A 469 4.15 12.73 3.14
N SER A 470 5.27 13.01 3.80
CA SER A 470 5.79 14.39 3.90
C SER A 470 6.22 14.97 2.55
N GLY A 471 6.53 14.12 1.56
CA GLY A 471 6.84 14.51 0.19
C GLY A 471 5.62 14.83 -0.70
N PHE A 472 4.40 14.51 -0.24
CA PHE A 472 3.15 14.82 -0.95
C PHE A 472 1.94 14.92 0.01
N LEU A 473 1.46 16.15 0.25
CA LEU A 473 0.26 16.42 1.02
C LEU A 473 -0.55 17.56 0.40
N PHE A 474 -1.86 17.37 0.24
CA PHE A 474 -2.80 18.39 -0.23
C PHE A 474 -4.00 18.53 0.71
N ALA A 475 -4.25 19.74 1.20
CA ALA A 475 -5.38 20.03 2.08
C ALA A 475 -5.74 21.52 2.05
N ARG A 476 -6.75 21.92 2.84
CA ARG A 476 -6.99 23.34 3.15
C ARG A 476 -5.81 23.93 3.92
N VAL A 477 -5.55 25.23 3.76
CA VAL A 477 -4.44 25.91 4.47
C VAL A 477 -4.52 25.83 6.00
N ASP A 478 -5.71 25.61 6.55
CA ASP A 478 -5.94 25.42 7.98
C ASP A 478 -5.14 24.24 8.58
N VAL A 479 -4.63 23.34 7.73
CA VAL A 479 -3.76 22.22 8.14
C VAL A 479 -2.38 22.70 8.59
N VAL A 480 -1.88 23.83 8.07
CA VAL A 480 -0.48 24.26 8.23
C VAL A 480 -0.09 24.45 9.69
N PRO A 481 -0.87 25.18 10.53
CA PRO A 481 -0.56 25.28 11.96
C PRO A 481 -0.57 23.93 12.68
N VAL A 482 -1.34 22.96 12.19
CA VAL A 482 -1.44 21.61 12.78
C VAL A 482 -0.17 20.81 12.47
N LEU A 483 0.26 20.74 11.21
CA LEU A 483 1.44 19.96 10.80
C LEU A 483 2.70 20.38 11.55
N TYR A 484 2.89 21.69 11.69
CA TYR A 484 4.09 22.28 12.31
C TYR A 484 3.90 22.64 13.78
N GLY A 485 2.77 22.24 14.39
CA GLY A 485 2.49 22.48 15.81
C GLY A 485 2.58 23.97 16.20
N LEU A 486 2.13 24.89 15.35
CA LEU A 486 2.34 26.32 15.53
C LEU A 486 1.43 26.93 16.62
N LYS A 487 1.99 27.85 17.41
CA LYS A 487 1.25 28.81 18.25
C LYS A 487 1.61 30.22 17.80
N GLY A 488 0.78 30.79 16.92
CA GLY A 488 1.16 31.99 16.17
C GLY A 488 2.20 31.63 15.09
N ALA A 489 3.33 32.33 15.04
CA ALA A 489 4.38 32.09 14.05
C ALA A 489 5.47 31.08 14.50
N GLN A 490 5.39 30.58 15.73
CA GLN A 490 6.44 29.74 16.34
C GLN A 490 5.93 28.31 16.55
N PRO A 491 6.74 27.27 16.25
CA PRO A 491 6.46 25.89 16.66
C PRO A 491 6.38 25.77 18.17
N ARG A 492 5.52 24.87 18.66
CA ARG A 492 5.40 24.56 20.10
C ARG A 492 6.51 23.66 20.60
N ASP A 493 7.18 22.95 19.71
CA ASP A 493 8.27 22.02 20.00
C ASP A 493 9.60 22.58 19.51
N ALA A 494 10.56 22.61 20.42
CA ALA A 494 11.93 23.03 20.14
C ALA A 494 12.78 21.83 19.68
N GLY A 495 13.77 22.09 18.83
CA GLY A 495 14.83 21.11 18.55
C GLY A 495 14.44 19.98 17.59
N LEU A 496 13.58 20.25 16.60
CA LEU A 496 13.32 19.34 15.48
C LEU A 496 14.25 19.54 14.27
N ASP A 497 15.33 20.32 14.46
CA ASP A 497 16.43 20.35 13.49
C ASP A 497 17.02 18.93 13.37
N GLY A 498 17.33 18.49 12.16
CA GLY A 498 17.78 17.12 11.89
C GLY A 498 16.65 16.11 11.68
N LEU A 499 15.37 16.51 11.83
CA LEU A 499 14.25 15.60 11.61
C LEU A 499 14.11 15.25 10.13
N PHE A 500 14.32 13.98 9.83
CA PHE A 500 14.06 13.37 8.53
C PHE A 500 13.14 12.16 8.70
N PHE A 501 13.67 11.08 9.28
CA PHE A 501 12.86 9.93 9.65
C PHE A 501 12.05 10.26 10.91
N GLY A 502 10.72 10.17 10.79
CA GLY A 502 9.79 10.48 11.88
C GLY A 502 8.91 11.71 11.64
N GLU A 503 9.24 12.58 10.69
CA GLU A 503 8.40 13.72 10.30
C GLU A 503 6.98 13.27 9.96
N GLU A 504 6.87 12.22 9.16
CA GLU A 504 5.61 11.67 8.68
C GLU A 504 4.70 11.25 9.83
N VAL A 505 5.22 10.53 10.81
CA VAL A 505 4.45 10.10 11.98
C VAL A 505 4.09 11.27 12.89
N LEU A 506 5.02 12.20 13.12
CA LEU A 506 4.76 13.40 13.92
C LEU A 506 3.61 14.22 13.31
N CYS A 507 3.67 14.51 12.02
CA CYS A 507 2.62 15.20 11.28
C CYS A 507 1.30 14.42 11.31
N SER A 508 1.35 13.10 11.16
CA SER A 508 0.17 12.23 11.18
C SER A 508 -0.56 12.26 12.53
N VAL A 509 0.19 12.17 13.63
CA VAL A 509 -0.38 12.23 14.99
C VAL A 509 -0.99 13.59 15.26
N ARG A 510 -0.32 14.69 14.87
CA ARG A 510 -0.86 16.04 15.01
C ARG A 510 -2.16 16.22 14.23
N ALA A 511 -2.16 15.81 12.97
CA ALA A 511 -3.35 15.85 12.12
C ALA A 511 -4.50 15.04 12.73
N TYR A 512 -4.24 13.78 13.11
CA TYR A 512 -5.25 12.89 13.69
C TYR A 512 -5.84 13.45 15.00
N THR A 513 -4.99 13.86 15.93
CA THR A 513 -5.42 14.39 17.24
C THR A 513 -6.15 15.73 17.11
N ALA A 514 -5.93 16.47 16.02
CA ALA A 514 -6.67 17.67 15.65
C ALA A 514 -7.92 17.42 14.81
N GLY A 515 -8.28 16.16 14.54
CA GLY A 515 -9.51 15.82 13.83
C GLY A 515 -9.40 15.80 12.31
N TRP A 516 -8.19 15.81 11.75
CA TRP A 516 -7.95 15.67 10.31
C TRP A 516 -7.89 14.20 9.90
N ASP A 517 -8.29 13.91 8.66
CA ASP A 517 -8.33 12.56 8.11
C ASP A 517 -7.54 12.47 6.81
N CYS A 518 -6.62 11.51 6.72
CA CYS A 518 -5.81 11.30 5.52
C CYS A 518 -6.47 10.30 4.58
N PHE A 519 -6.42 10.59 3.30
CA PHE A 519 -6.97 9.79 2.21
C PHE A 519 -5.97 9.62 1.08
N SER A 520 -5.93 8.42 0.49
CA SER A 520 -5.35 8.20 -0.82
C SER A 520 -6.36 8.60 -1.91
N VAL A 521 -5.88 8.72 -3.14
CA VAL A 521 -6.72 8.79 -4.35
C VAL A 521 -6.53 7.54 -5.20
N VAL A 522 -7.52 7.23 -6.02
CA VAL A 522 -7.45 6.09 -6.96
C VAL A 522 -6.68 6.48 -8.22
N GLU A 523 -6.68 7.76 -8.55
CA GLU A 523 -6.08 8.28 -9.78
C GLU A 523 -4.57 8.45 -9.68
N GLY A 524 -3.88 8.21 -10.78
CA GLY A 524 -2.53 8.74 -10.97
C GLY A 524 -2.55 10.25 -11.11
N VAL A 525 -2.37 10.97 -10.00
CA VAL A 525 -2.31 12.44 -9.99
C VAL A 525 -0.88 12.98 -9.92
N VAL A 526 0.03 12.22 -9.31
CA VAL A 526 1.41 12.63 -9.06
C VAL A 526 2.34 11.43 -9.02
N TRP A 527 3.58 11.61 -9.46
CA TRP A 527 4.66 10.63 -9.45
C TRP A 527 5.92 11.25 -8.84
N HIS A 528 6.76 10.39 -8.27
CA HIS A 528 7.97 10.78 -7.54
C HIS A 528 9.20 10.09 -8.12
N ARG A 529 10.29 10.85 -8.28
CA ARG A 529 11.59 10.30 -8.67
C ARG A 529 12.35 9.84 -7.42
N TRP A 530 12.19 8.57 -7.08
CA TRP A 530 12.80 8.02 -5.87
C TRP A 530 14.32 7.83 -5.97
N GLY A 531 14.86 7.67 -7.19
CA GLY A 531 16.31 7.62 -7.44
C GLY A 531 17.00 8.89 -6.98
N ARG A 532 18.24 8.77 -6.46
CA ARG A 532 18.97 9.88 -5.82
C ARG A 532 20.34 10.12 -6.43
N GLU A 533 20.78 9.26 -7.34
CA GLU A 533 22.14 9.22 -7.88
C GLU A 533 22.53 10.52 -8.60
N TYR A 534 21.54 11.24 -9.14
CA TYR A 534 21.73 12.47 -9.90
C TYR A 534 21.88 13.73 -9.03
N ARG A 535 21.65 13.65 -7.72
CA ARG A 535 21.60 14.83 -6.84
C ARG A 535 22.35 14.61 -5.52
N LYS A 536 22.75 15.72 -4.90
CA LYS A 536 23.28 15.68 -3.54
C LYS A 536 22.15 15.54 -2.52
N THR A 537 22.52 15.13 -1.31
CA THR A 537 21.58 14.99 -0.19
C THR A 537 22.18 15.67 1.03
N PHE A 538 21.33 16.24 1.89
CA PHE A 538 21.78 16.99 3.06
C PHE A 538 22.57 16.15 4.08
N TRP A 539 22.60 14.82 3.90
CA TRP A 539 23.46 13.91 4.64
C TRP A 539 24.95 14.21 4.47
N GLU A 540 25.37 14.94 3.42
CA GLU A 540 26.74 15.43 3.30
C GLU A 540 27.14 16.35 4.46
N ASN A 541 26.16 17.01 5.11
CA ASN A 541 26.39 17.81 6.32
C ASN A 541 26.62 16.94 7.59
N PHE A 542 26.43 15.61 7.51
CA PHE A 542 26.57 14.65 8.61
C PHE A 542 27.79 13.71 8.44
N GLY A 543 28.72 14.01 7.53
CA GLY A 543 29.98 13.25 7.39
C GLY A 543 29.96 12.11 6.35
N GLY A 544 29.06 12.14 5.37
CA GLY A 544 29.13 11.25 4.21
C GLY A 544 30.21 11.69 3.21
N VAL A 545 31.18 10.81 2.94
CA VAL A 545 32.38 10.99 2.08
C VAL A 545 32.09 11.67 0.72
N GLU A 546 32.66 12.85 0.49
CA GLU A 546 33.71 13.10 -0.53
C GLU A 546 34.19 14.56 -0.47
N GLY A 547 35.43 14.73 0.02
CA GLY A 547 36.30 15.84 -0.37
C GLY A 547 36.13 17.18 0.34
N GLY A 548 36.75 17.33 1.51
CA GLY A 548 37.24 18.64 1.97
C GLY A 548 37.09 18.92 3.47
N LYS A 549 38.22 18.83 4.20
CA LYS A 549 38.52 19.35 5.55
C LYS A 549 37.32 19.57 6.49
N GLU A 550 37.12 18.61 7.38
CA GLU A 550 36.13 18.63 8.47
C GLU A 550 36.50 19.63 9.58
N ASP A 551 35.58 20.53 9.92
CA ASP A 551 35.51 21.13 11.26
C ASP A 551 34.68 20.19 12.15
N VAL A 552 35.40 19.36 12.93
CA VAL A 552 34.87 18.28 13.79
C VAL A 552 33.80 18.75 14.80
N ALA A 553 33.74 20.05 15.11
CA ALA A 553 32.80 20.62 16.09
C ALA A 553 31.36 20.79 15.55
N GLU A 554 31.16 21.08 14.26
CA GLU A 554 29.82 21.31 13.69
C GLU A 554 29.07 19.99 13.42
N SER A 555 29.80 18.92 13.08
CA SER A 555 29.27 17.56 12.94
C SER A 555 28.60 17.06 14.23
N GLY A 556 29.22 17.28 15.40
CA GLY A 556 28.69 16.85 16.69
C GLY A 556 27.39 17.57 17.09
N ALA A 557 27.28 18.87 16.81
CA ALA A 557 26.09 19.65 17.13
C ALA A 557 24.88 19.26 16.27
N LEU A 558 25.10 18.85 15.02
CA LEU A 558 24.03 18.42 14.12
C LEU A 558 23.53 17.01 14.46
N GLU A 559 24.42 16.12 14.88
CA GLU A 559 24.06 14.80 15.39
C GLU A 559 23.29 14.88 16.73
N GLU A 560 23.67 15.80 17.62
CA GLU A 560 22.91 16.07 18.85
C GLU A 560 21.47 16.55 18.54
N ARG A 561 21.31 17.43 17.54
CA ARG A 561 19.98 17.88 17.07
C ARG A 561 19.16 16.71 16.52
N ARG A 562 19.76 15.85 15.69
CA ARG A 562 19.11 14.64 15.18
C ARG A 562 18.65 13.72 16.31
N SER A 563 19.51 13.46 17.29
CA SER A 563 19.20 12.63 18.45
C SER A 563 18.00 13.18 19.24
N ARG A 564 17.95 14.52 19.41
CA ARG A 564 16.83 15.21 20.05
C ARG A 564 15.53 15.13 19.25
N ALA A 565 15.59 15.29 17.93
CA ALA A 565 14.43 15.12 17.07
C ALA A 565 13.89 13.68 17.13
N GLN A 566 14.78 12.69 17.12
CA GLN A 566 14.43 11.27 17.25
C GLN A 566 13.81 10.97 18.62
N SER A 567 14.27 11.58 19.72
CA SER A 567 13.65 11.38 21.03
C SER A 567 12.20 11.89 21.07
N VAL A 568 11.91 13.02 20.42
CA VAL A 568 10.53 13.52 20.30
C VAL A 568 9.66 12.54 19.49
N VAL A 569 10.18 11.99 18.40
CA VAL A 569 9.44 11.01 17.59
C VAL A 569 9.22 9.70 18.34
N ARG A 570 10.24 9.17 19.04
CA ARG A 570 10.11 7.96 19.87
C ARG A 570 9.03 8.13 20.91
N PHE A 571 9.01 9.28 21.57
CA PHE A 571 7.98 9.62 22.52
C PHE A 571 6.57 9.61 21.89
N VAL A 572 6.41 10.19 20.71
CA VAL A 572 5.14 10.16 19.95
C VAL A 572 4.77 8.75 19.48
N CYS A 573 5.74 7.90 19.14
CA CYS A 573 5.48 6.55 18.64
C CYS A 573 5.20 5.55 19.78
N LEU A 574 5.92 5.67 20.89
CA LEU A 574 6.05 4.62 21.90
C LEU A 574 5.54 5.05 23.29
N GLY A 575 5.38 6.34 23.51
CA GLY A 575 5.16 6.88 24.86
C GLY A 575 6.40 6.80 25.74
N GLU A 576 7.59 6.63 25.15
CA GLU A 576 8.86 6.56 25.85
C GLU A 576 9.33 7.97 26.26
N GLY A 577 9.20 8.26 27.56
CA GLY A 577 9.63 9.49 28.23
C GLY A 577 8.99 9.60 29.61
N GLY A 578 9.52 10.43 30.51
CA GLY A 578 8.95 10.58 31.85
C GLY A 578 7.47 11.01 31.79
N GLU A 579 6.60 10.37 32.60
CA GLU A 579 5.14 10.56 32.52
C GLU A 579 4.70 12.03 32.53
N ALA A 580 5.40 12.89 33.28
CA ALA A 580 5.07 14.31 33.38
C ALA A 580 5.23 15.10 32.06
N GLU A 581 6.16 14.72 31.19
CA GLU A 581 6.37 15.34 29.88
C GLU A 581 5.34 14.79 28.87
N PHE A 582 5.03 13.49 28.95
CA PHE A 582 4.02 12.80 28.11
C PHE A 582 2.62 13.32 28.32
N ASP A 583 2.32 13.65 29.55
CA ASP A 583 1.08 14.28 29.96
C ASP A 583 0.81 15.62 29.26
N GLY A 584 1.85 16.41 28.96
CA GLY A 584 1.70 17.66 28.21
C GLY A 584 1.27 17.44 26.75
N TRP A 585 1.75 16.37 26.11
CA TRP A 585 1.34 16.01 24.75
C TRP A 585 -0.06 15.40 24.71
N ARG A 586 -0.40 14.52 25.67
CA ARG A 586 -1.76 13.98 25.84
C ARG A 586 -2.80 15.07 26.06
N ARG A 587 -2.45 16.11 26.82
CA ARG A 587 -3.35 17.24 27.12
C ARG A 587 -3.39 18.30 26.01
N GLY A 588 -2.61 18.16 24.94
CA GLY A 588 -2.47 19.18 23.88
C GLY A 588 -1.79 20.48 24.33
N GLU A 589 -1.10 20.43 25.47
CA GLU A 589 -0.35 21.54 26.07
C GLU A 589 1.05 21.68 25.46
N ALA A 590 1.61 20.59 24.93
CA ALA A 590 2.92 20.51 24.27
C ALA A 590 2.85 19.78 22.91
N GLY A 591 3.86 19.98 22.06
CA GLY A 591 4.05 19.15 20.85
C GLY A 591 3.06 19.35 19.71
N GLY A 592 2.14 20.31 19.81
CA GLY A 592 1.18 20.62 18.75
C GLY A 592 0.02 19.63 18.60
N CYS A 593 -0.09 18.62 19.47
CA CYS A 593 -1.25 17.72 19.51
C CYS A 593 -2.50 18.43 20.03
N SER A 594 -3.67 17.91 19.67
CA SER A 594 -4.99 18.43 20.09
C SER A 594 -5.78 17.36 20.83
N LEU A 595 -6.94 17.73 21.38
CA LEU A 595 -7.79 16.87 22.22
C LEU A 595 -8.99 16.28 21.46
N VAL A 596 -9.09 16.47 20.14
CA VAL A 596 -10.22 15.96 19.35
C VAL A 596 -10.22 14.43 19.31
N ARG A 597 -9.03 13.82 19.22
CA ARG A 597 -8.82 12.37 19.31
C ARG A 597 -7.57 12.09 20.16
N SER A 598 -7.54 10.98 20.88
CA SER A 598 -6.40 10.61 21.71
C SER A 598 -5.23 10.08 20.87
N ILE A 599 -4.01 10.31 21.35
CA ILE A 599 -2.79 9.71 20.76
C ILE A 599 -2.83 8.18 20.87
N GLU A 600 -3.40 7.64 21.96
CA GLU A 600 -3.62 6.20 22.13
C GLU A 600 -4.52 5.62 21.04
N GLY A 601 -5.57 6.35 20.64
CA GLY A 601 -6.44 5.93 19.54
C GLY A 601 -5.72 5.87 18.20
N PHE A 602 -4.72 6.75 17.99
CA PHE A 602 -3.85 6.66 16.82
C PHE A 602 -2.97 5.40 16.89
N TRP A 603 -2.39 5.09 18.05
CA TRP A 603 -1.57 3.89 18.23
C TRP A 603 -2.36 2.60 18.05
N GLU A 604 -3.58 2.55 18.59
CA GLU A 604 -4.48 1.41 18.41
C GLU A 604 -4.85 1.22 16.94
N TRP A 605 -5.18 2.31 16.25
CA TRP A 605 -5.51 2.26 14.82
C TRP A 605 -4.34 1.80 13.95
N THR A 606 -3.12 2.22 14.30
CA THR A 606 -1.91 1.94 13.49
C THR A 606 -1.17 0.68 13.89
N GLY A 607 -1.40 0.15 15.09
CA GLY A 607 -0.66 -0.98 15.66
C GLY A 607 0.76 -0.66 16.12
N ILE A 608 1.21 0.61 16.05
CA ILE A 608 2.60 1.02 16.35
C ILE A 608 3.02 0.57 17.76
N LYS A 609 2.16 0.77 18.76
CA LYS A 609 2.49 0.45 20.16
C LYS A 609 2.54 -1.06 20.42
N ALA A 610 1.70 -1.86 19.78
CA ALA A 610 1.68 -3.32 19.97
C ALA A 610 3.01 -3.96 19.54
N ALA A 611 3.59 -3.51 18.43
CA ALA A 611 4.87 -4.01 17.91
C ALA A 611 6.07 -3.70 18.83
N SER A 612 6.00 -2.63 19.63
CA SER A 612 7.06 -2.26 20.58
C SER A 612 7.12 -3.15 21.81
N VAL A 613 5.96 -3.68 22.24
CA VAL A 613 5.85 -4.58 23.40
C VAL A 613 6.39 -5.97 23.08
N GLU A 614 6.23 -6.44 21.83
CA GLU A 614 6.76 -7.75 21.39
C GLU A 614 8.29 -7.78 21.24
N LYS A 615 8.94 -6.64 21.01
CA LYS A 615 10.40 -6.56 20.82
C LYS A 615 11.22 -6.36 22.11
N GLY A 616 10.59 -6.31 23.29
CA GLY A 616 11.33 -6.22 24.56
C GLY A 616 12.25 -4.99 24.63
N VAL A 617 11.76 -3.80 24.25
CA VAL A 617 12.48 -2.54 24.51
C VAL A 617 12.29 -2.20 25.99
N GLY A 618 13.02 -2.94 26.81
CA GLY A 618 12.87 -2.92 28.26
C GLY A 618 13.82 -3.88 28.94
N GLU A 619 15.08 -3.94 28.51
CA GLU A 619 16.22 -4.32 29.35
C GLU A 619 17.55 -4.09 28.59
N ASN A 620 18.46 -3.35 29.23
CA ASN A 620 19.88 -3.10 28.91
C ASN A 620 20.23 -2.22 27.69
N VAL A 621 20.25 -0.91 27.93
CA VAL A 621 21.19 0.01 27.27
C VAL A 621 22.49 -0.01 28.07
N ASP A 622 23.30 -1.04 27.88
CA ASP A 622 24.73 -1.08 28.16
C ASP A 622 25.28 -2.38 27.53
N GLU A 623 26.38 -2.26 26.79
CA GLU A 623 27.11 -3.36 26.09
C GLU A 623 26.58 -3.84 24.73
N VAL A 624 26.82 -3.07 23.66
CA VAL A 624 27.43 -3.62 22.42
C VAL A 624 28.34 -2.56 21.78
N LYS A 625 29.59 -2.49 22.26
CA LYS A 625 30.71 -2.03 21.43
C LYS A 625 31.33 -3.27 20.80
N GLY A 626 31.21 -3.42 19.48
CA GLY A 626 32.01 -4.40 18.75
C GLY A 626 31.48 -4.77 17.38
N SER A 627 32.30 -4.51 16.36
CA SER A 627 32.30 -5.16 15.04
C SER A 627 31.27 -4.67 14.01
N LEU A 628 31.49 -3.48 13.46
CA LEU A 628 31.18 -3.17 12.06
C LEU A 628 32.44 -3.47 11.25
N ASP A 629 32.48 -4.65 10.64
CA ASP A 629 33.30 -4.96 9.46
C ASP A 629 32.54 -6.05 8.70
N ASP A 630 32.55 -5.92 7.37
CA ASP A 630 31.94 -6.79 6.36
C ASP A 630 30.43 -6.65 6.13
N LEU A 631 30.07 -5.93 5.06
CA LEU A 631 29.21 -6.42 3.97
C LEU A 631 29.21 -5.41 2.80
N ASP A 632 29.92 -5.79 1.74
CA ASP A 632 29.86 -5.24 0.36
C ASP A 632 28.44 -5.33 -0.25
#